data_AF-A0A2E6IBN9-F1
#
_entry.id   AF-A0A2E6IBN9-F1
#
_cell.length_a   1.000
_cell.length_b   1.000
_cell.length_c   1.000
_cell.angle_alpha   90.00
_cell.angle_beta   90.00
_cell.angle_gamma   90.00
#
_symmetry.space_group_name_H-M   'P 1'
#
loop_
_entity.id
_entity.type
_entity.pdbx_description
1 polymer ?
#
loop_
_entity_poly.entity_id
_entity_poly.type
_entity_poly.pdbx_seq_one_letter_code
_entity_poly.pdbx_strand_id
1 'polypeptide(L)' 'MKSMVSRTNKFRGRSRYHGRGKKAGRGAGMRGGRGNAGLNKHRVMTRIKYMPRHYGMHGFNRDPSLRTRHVTCNVSELAD' A
#
# COMPACT_ATOMS: atom_id res chain seq x y z
N MET A 1 -21.48 17.18 -13.35
CA MET A 1 -20.03 16.89 -13.45
C MET A 1 -19.79 15.99 -14.66
N LYS A 2 -19.00 16.41 -15.67
CA LYS A 2 -18.69 15.55 -16.84
C LYS A 2 -17.72 14.45 -16.41
N SER A 3 -18.06 13.18 -16.67
CA SER A 3 -17.16 12.06 -16.38
C SER A 3 -15.91 12.15 -17.24
N MET A 4 -14.74 12.00 -16.61
CA MET A 4 -13.46 12.05 -17.32
C MET A 4 -13.41 10.92 -18.34
N VAL A 5 -13.14 11.23 -19.61
CA VAL A 5 -13.07 10.22 -20.69
C VAL A 5 -12.07 9.13 -20.31
N SER A 6 -12.54 7.88 -20.29
CA SER A 6 -11.72 6.74 -19.89
C SER A 6 -10.46 6.64 -20.74
N ARG A 7 -9.33 6.29 -20.10
CA ARG A 7 -8.05 6.08 -20.80
C ARG A 7 -8.20 5.05 -21.94
N THR A 8 -9.09 4.06 -21.76
CA THR A 8 -9.41 3.05 -22.78
C THR A 8 -9.98 3.67 -24.04
N ASN A 9 -10.94 4.60 -23.91
CA ASN A 9 -11.55 5.27 -25.06
C ASN A 9 -10.53 6.12 -25.82
N LYS A 10 -9.62 6.80 -25.10
CA LYS A 10 -8.54 7.59 -25.72
C LYS A 10 -7.51 6.75 -26.47
N PHE A 11 -7.28 5.52 -26.06
CA PHE A 11 -6.24 4.64 -26.63
C PHE A 11 -6.76 3.70 -27.72
N ARG A 12 -8.08 3.52 -27.84
CA ARG A 12 -8.70 2.72 -28.90
C ARG A 12 -8.33 3.29 -30.28
N GLY A 13 -7.72 2.49 -31.14
CA GLY A 13 -7.30 2.89 -32.49
C GLY A 13 -6.07 3.81 -32.56
N ARG A 14 -5.75 4.57 -31.50
CA ARG A 14 -4.62 5.52 -31.47
C ARG A 14 -3.34 4.95 -30.85
N SER A 15 -3.44 4.01 -29.91
CA SER A 15 -2.27 3.40 -29.27
C SER A 15 -2.29 1.88 -29.43
N ARG A 16 -1.26 1.34 -30.10
CA ARG A 16 -1.11 -0.11 -30.34
C ARG A 16 -0.99 -0.93 -29.05
N TYR A 17 -0.46 -0.35 -27.97
CA TYR A 17 -0.13 -1.08 -26.73
C TYR A 17 -0.88 -0.57 -25.49
N HIS A 18 -1.87 0.32 -25.66
CA HIS A 18 -2.63 0.92 -24.56
C HIS A 18 -1.75 1.51 -23.43
N GLY A 19 -0.57 2.05 -23.78
CA GLY A 19 0.38 2.62 -22.83
C GLY A 19 1.11 1.62 -21.93
N ARG A 20 0.96 0.30 -22.14
CA ARG A 20 1.66 -0.73 -21.36
C ARG A 20 3.06 -1.03 -21.86
N GLY A 21 3.37 -0.68 -23.11
CA GLY A 21 4.63 -1.03 -23.79
C GLY A 21 4.56 -2.39 -24.50
N LYS A 22 5.53 -2.67 -25.38
CA LYS A 22 5.47 -3.83 -26.30
C LYS A 22 5.50 -5.19 -25.61
N LYS A 23 6.30 -5.32 -24.53
CA LYS A 23 6.56 -6.61 -23.84
C LYS A 23 5.82 -6.76 -22.51
N ALA A 24 5.05 -5.76 -22.11
CA ALA A 24 4.42 -5.65 -20.80
C ALA A 24 2.89 -5.85 -20.85
N GLY A 25 2.24 -5.87 -19.68
CA GLY A 25 0.81 -6.17 -19.53
C GLY A 25 0.45 -7.64 -19.27
N ARG A 26 1.43 -8.44 -18.84
CA ARG A 26 1.27 -9.86 -18.49
C ARG A 26 0.76 -10.05 -17.06
N GLY A 27 0.50 -11.30 -16.70
CA GLY A 27 -0.02 -11.70 -15.39
C GLY A 27 0.95 -11.55 -14.20
N ALA A 28 0.72 -12.33 -13.15
CA ALA A 28 1.46 -12.23 -11.88
C ALA A 28 2.97 -12.44 -12.00
N GLY A 29 3.45 -13.23 -12.98
CA GLY A 29 4.88 -13.44 -13.19
C GLY A 29 5.64 -12.13 -13.42
N MET A 30 5.08 -11.21 -14.23
CA MET A 30 5.68 -9.91 -14.50
C MET A 30 5.65 -8.97 -13.29
N ARG A 31 4.75 -9.22 -12.32
CA ARG A 31 4.67 -8.50 -11.05
C ARG A 31 5.58 -9.09 -9.97
N GLY A 32 6.21 -10.25 -10.23
CA GLY A 32 6.98 -10.98 -9.23
C GLY A 32 6.13 -11.78 -8.24
N GLY A 33 4.93 -12.21 -8.63
CA GLY A 33 3.99 -12.99 -7.81
C GLY A 33 2.67 -12.27 -7.54
N ARG A 34 1.82 -12.87 -6.70
CA ARG A 34 0.58 -12.26 -6.22
C ARG A 34 0.78 -11.74 -4.78
N GLY A 35 0.15 -10.62 -4.45
CA GLY A 35 0.22 -10.03 -3.10
C GLY A 35 1.65 -9.74 -2.64
N ASN A 36 1.96 -10.17 -1.41
CA ASN A 36 3.25 -9.98 -0.75
C ASN A 36 4.27 -11.10 -1.03
N ALA A 37 4.08 -11.87 -2.10
CA ALA A 37 5.05 -12.87 -2.52
C ALA A 37 6.42 -12.23 -2.79
N GLY A 38 7.49 -12.92 -2.40
CA GLY A 38 8.87 -12.52 -2.68
C GLY A 38 9.47 -11.44 -1.77
N LEU A 39 8.77 -10.97 -0.73
CA LEU A 39 9.29 -9.94 0.18
C LEU A 39 10.59 -10.34 0.91
N ASN A 40 10.90 -11.64 1.00
CA ASN A 40 12.16 -12.14 1.56
C ASN A 40 13.19 -12.58 0.48
N LYS A 41 12.87 -12.43 -0.81
CA LYS A 41 13.73 -12.83 -1.93
C LYS A 41 13.88 -11.65 -2.91
N HIS A 42 13.24 -11.71 -4.08
CA HIS A 42 13.40 -10.73 -5.15
C HIS A 42 12.70 -9.38 -4.88
N ARG A 43 11.92 -9.26 -3.79
CA ARG A 43 11.32 -7.98 -3.32
C ARG A 43 11.85 -7.55 -1.95
N VAL A 44 13.00 -8.09 -1.53
CA VAL A 44 13.63 -7.77 -0.24
C VAL A 44 13.92 -6.28 -0.06
N MET A 45 14.32 -5.60 -1.14
CA MET A 45 14.60 -4.16 -1.10
C MET A 45 13.35 -3.32 -0.79
N THR A 46 12.20 -3.69 -1.37
CA THR A 46 10.92 -3.02 -1.09
C THR A 46 10.53 -3.18 0.38
N ARG A 47 10.70 -4.39 0.92
CA ARG A 47 10.43 -4.68 2.33
C ARG A 47 11.31 -3.82 3.23
N ILE A 48 12.63 -3.85 3.03
CA ILE A 48 13.58 -3.12 3.89
C ILE A 48 13.31 -1.61 3.85
N LYS A 49 13.05 -1.05 2.66
CA LYS A 49 12.90 0.40 2.49
C LYS A 49 11.54 0.95 2.95
N TYR A 50 10.45 0.27 2.60
CA TYR A 50 9.11 0.83 2.76
C TYR A 50 8.26 0.09 3.79
N MET A 51 8.70 -1.09 4.23
CA MET A 51 7.96 -1.91 5.19
C MET A 51 8.91 -2.42 6.30
N PRO A 52 9.60 -1.52 7.02
CA PRO A 52 10.40 -1.95 8.16
C PRO A 52 9.52 -2.65 9.19
N ARG A 53 10.06 -3.70 9.85
CA ARG A 53 9.33 -4.51 10.84
C ARG A 53 8.09 -5.23 10.28
N HIS A 54 8.04 -5.44 8.96
CA HIS A 54 6.96 -6.21 8.31
C HIS A 54 6.90 -7.67 8.77
N TYR A 55 8.05 -8.23 9.15
CA TYR A 55 8.15 -9.53 9.78
C TYR A 55 8.76 -9.37 11.17
N GLY A 56 8.38 -10.28 12.07
CA GLY A 56 8.80 -10.27 13.47
C GLY A 56 7.61 -10.12 14.41
N MET A 57 7.75 -10.67 15.60
CA MET A 57 6.83 -10.44 16.72
C MET A 57 7.50 -9.44 17.65
N HIS A 58 6.73 -8.46 18.14
CA HIS A 58 7.23 -7.43 19.04
C HIS A 58 6.24 -7.22 20.17
N GLY A 59 6.70 -7.38 21.41
CA GLY A 59 5.86 -7.26 22.61
C GLY A 59 4.89 -8.42 22.80
N PHE A 60 3.84 -8.18 23.58
CA PHE A 60 2.78 -9.12 23.87
C PHE A 60 1.43 -8.40 23.86
N ASN A 61 0.34 -9.13 23.58
CA ASN A 61 -1.00 -8.57 23.65
C ASN A 61 -1.52 -8.64 25.09
N ARG A 62 -1.97 -7.50 25.64
CA ARG A 62 -2.69 -7.44 26.92
C ARG A 62 -4.19 -7.47 26.67
N ASP A 63 -4.93 -8.13 27.55
CA ASP A 63 -6.39 -8.14 27.48
C ASP A 63 -6.98 -6.71 27.47
N PRO A 64 -7.91 -6.38 26.55
CA PRO A 64 -8.45 -5.03 26.43
C PRO A 64 -9.14 -4.52 27.70
N SER A 65 -9.76 -5.38 28.52
CA SER A 65 -10.43 -4.98 29.77
C SER A 65 -9.46 -4.44 30.81
N LEU A 66 -8.19 -4.85 30.73
CA LEU A 66 -7.14 -4.45 31.66
C LEU A 66 -6.40 -3.17 31.23
N ARG A 67 -6.82 -2.50 30.14
CA ARG A 67 -6.18 -1.27 29.64
C ARG A 67 -6.83 -0.02 30.26
N THR A 68 -6.13 0.63 31.18
CA THR A 68 -6.52 1.96 31.66
C THR A 68 -6.26 3.02 30.57
N ARG A 69 -7.29 3.80 30.21
CA ARG A 69 -7.15 4.97 29.33
C ARG A 69 -7.36 6.23 30.15
N HIS A 70 -6.36 7.09 30.19
CA HIS A 70 -6.46 8.39 30.84
C HIS A 70 -6.95 9.44 29.83
N VAL A 71 -7.88 10.29 30.25
CA VAL A 71 -8.29 11.48 29.49
C VAL A 71 -7.42 12.63 29.98
N THR A 72 -6.63 13.21 29.08
CA THR A 72 -5.67 14.28 29.38
C THR A 72 -5.95 15.47 28.47
N CYS A 73 -5.84 16.69 29.00
CA CYS A 73 -5.93 17.93 28.22
C CYS A 73 -4.61 18.70 28.28
N ASN A 74 -4.28 19.41 27.20
CA ASN A 74 -3.17 20.34 27.20
C ASN A 74 -3.61 21.65 27.88
N VAL A 75 -2.70 22.31 28.59
CA VAL A 75 -3.01 23.58 29.28
C VAL A 75 -3.46 24.68 28.31
N SER A 76 -2.94 24.68 27.08
CA SER A 76 -3.33 25.64 26.03
C SER A 76 -4.78 25.47 25.54
N GLU A 77 -5.42 24.34 25.81
CA GLU A 77 -6.81 24.05 25.43
C GLU A 77 -7.80 24.43 26.55
N LEU A 78 -7.29 24.94 27.69
CA LEU A 78 -8.07 25.29 28.89
C LEU A 78 -8.29 26.80 29.06
N ALA A 79 -7.68 27.64 28.22
CA ALA A 79 -7.87 29.08 28.24
C ALA A 79 -8.90 29.46 27.16
N ASP A 80 -9.79 30.40 27.50
CA ASP A 80 -10.90 30.90 26.66
C ASP A 80 -10.46 31.45 25.29
#